data_AF-A0A433QA52-F1
#
_entry.id   AF-A0A433QA52-F1
#
_cell.length_a   1.000
_cell.length_b   1.000
_cell.length_c   1.000
_cell.angle_alpha   90.00
_cell.angle_beta   90.00
_cell.angle_gamma   90.00
#
_symmetry.space_group_name_H-M   'P 1'
#
loop_
_entity.id
_entity.type
_entity.pdbx_description
1 polymer ?
#
loop_
_entity_poly.entity_id
_entity_poly.type
_entity_poly.pdbx_seq_one_letter_code
_entity_poly.pdbx_strand_id
1 'polypeptide(L)'
;MTAVRERDFSDSLAMKRSYHAMEILCGTAPANVKILQEKFYVIVTTLFDIFLPNSNGNMNHFGKIFETLLRRHPGPILDMVVIEGKATRLMDQMLPYIYESSVQGAMLGLLFFPTVQHDMKVKRQECYSRLQEMEFLEKVLAFLEFKELPMFVTAASEFLIRMIEDASRTEDSDILFKSLEMQQGADIVGRIVELAATGTDKQREAAISVLNGFLVKSNAPPFRSLMGSSIYSDMPTPVSPLYSVSTSVQELLHPHLQRLCDMLIVEKGGTAAGDAIPSYVLHY
;
A
#
# COMPACT_ATOMS: atom_id res chain seq x y z
N MET A 1 12.85 7.35 -6.92
CA MET A 1 13.63 6.38 -7.70
C MET A 1 12.65 5.32 -8.16
N THR A 2 12.36 5.22 -9.45
CA THR A 2 11.31 4.33 -9.99
C THR A 2 11.89 3.36 -10.99
N ALA A 3 11.42 2.12 -11.00
CA ALA A 3 11.96 1.07 -11.86
C ALA A 3 10.86 0.50 -12.74
N VAL A 4 10.71 0.98 -13.98
CA VAL A 4 9.80 0.35 -14.95
C VAL A 4 10.55 -0.77 -15.64
N ARG A 5 10.00 -1.99 -15.58
CA ARG A 5 10.61 -3.15 -16.25
C ARG A 5 9.60 -3.84 -17.15
N GLU A 6 9.91 -3.91 -18.44
CA GLU A 6 9.23 -4.81 -19.35
C GLU A 6 9.90 -6.19 -19.25
N ARG A 7 9.11 -7.23 -18.99
CA ARG A 7 9.63 -8.59 -18.89
C ARG A 7 9.70 -9.21 -20.27
N ASP A 8 10.82 -9.86 -20.56
CA ASP A 8 10.90 -10.79 -21.69
C ASP A 8 10.14 -12.09 -21.38
N PHE A 9 9.02 -12.29 -22.08
CA PHE A 9 8.21 -13.51 -22.00
C PHE A 9 8.61 -14.58 -23.02
N SER A 10 9.59 -14.31 -23.89
CA SER A 10 10.02 -15.25 -24.93
C SER A 10 10.81 -16.45 -24.35
N ASP A 11 11.47 -16.27 -23.20
CA ASP A 11 12.20 -17.34 -22.51
C ASP A 11 11.25 -18.25 -21.70
N SER A 12 10.61 -19.18 -22.41
CA SER A 12 9.74 -20.20 -21.82
C SER A 12 10.48 -21.14 -20.85
N LEU A 13 11.80 -21.32 -21.01
CA LEU A 13 12.59 -22.19 -20.13
C LEU A 13 12.83 -21.52 -18.77
N ALA A 14 13.19 -20.23 -18.77
CA ALA A 14 13.30 -19.45 -17.54
C ALA A 14 11.96 -19.41 -16.78
N MET A 15 10.84 -19.25 -17.49
CA MET A 15 9.51 -19.32 -16.89
C MET A 15 9.30 -20.66 -16.16
N LYS A 16 9.51 -21.79 -16.84
CA LYS A 16 9.36 -23.13 -16.26
C LYS A 16 10.26 -23.35 -15.04
N ARG A 17 11.52 -22.93 -15.12
CA ARG A 17 12.47 -23.01 -13.99
C ARG A 17 11.99 -22.21 -12.79
N SER A 18 11.54 -20.98 -13.01
CA SER A 18 11.03 -20.13 -11.93
C SER A 18 9.74 -20.68 -11.30
N TYR A 19 8.87 -21.32 -12.10
CA TYR A 19 7.67 -21.97 -11.62
C TYR A 19 8.00 -23.19 -10.74
N HIS A 20 8.91 -24.06 -11.16
CA HIS A 20 9.32 -25.21 -10.35
C HIS A 20 10.03 -24.79 -9.06
N ALA A 21 10.87 -23.75 -9.11
CA ALA A 21 11.47 -23.20 -7.90
C ALA A 21 10.39 -22.72 -6.92
N MET A 22 9.38 -21.99 -7.43
CA MET A 22 8.23 -21.58 -6.62
C MET A 22 7.45 -22.79 -6.06
N GLU A 23 7.18 -23.83 -6.84
CA GLU A 23 6.49 -25.04 -6.34
C GLU A 23 7.27 -25.74 -5.22
N ILE A 24 8.60 -25.86 -5.38
CA ILE A 24 9.45 -26.46 -4.34
C ILE A 24 9.39 -25.62 -3.07
N LEU A 25 9.62 -24.31 -3.17
CA LEU A 25 9.70 -23.40 -2.02
C LEU A 25 8.34 -23.15 -1.36
N CYS A 26 7.24 -23.24 -2.09
CA CYS A 26 5.90 -23.13 -1.54
C CYS A 26 5.36 -24.47 -1.03
N GLY A 27 5.96 -25.59 -1.45
CA GLY A 27 5.51 -26.94 -1.12
C GLY A 27 5.58 -27.26 0.38
N THR A 28 4.72 -28.18 0.81
CA THR A 28 4.59 -28.64 2.20
C THR A 28 5.20 -30.02 2.43
N ALA A 29 5.74 -30.66 1.39
CA ALA A 29 6.43 -31.93 1.51
C ALA A 29 7.63 -31.82 2.48
N PRO A 30 7.90 -32.84 3.33
CA PRO A 30 8.97 -32.76 4.34
C PRO A 30 10.34 -32.37 3.79
N ALA A 31 10.71 -32.85 2.61
CA ALA A 31 11.96 -32.49 1.94
C ALA A 31 12.03 -30.99 1.61
N ASN A 32 10.92 -30.42 1.12
CA ASN A 32 10.84 -28.99 0.77
C ASN A 32 10.93 -28.11 2.03
N VAL A 33 10.22 -28.50 3.09
CA VAL A 33 10.26 -27.81 4.39
C VAL A 33 11.68 -27.83 4.96
N LYS A 34 12.37 -28.97 4.86
CA LYS A 34 13.76 -29.12 5.30
C LYS A 34 14.70 -28.19 4.54
N ILE A 35 14.60 -28.12 3.20
CA ILE A 35 15.39 -27.20 2.38
C ILE A 35 15.18 -25.75 2.82
N LEU A 36 13.92 -25.35 3.02
CA LEU A 36 13.58 -23.99 3.46
C LEU A 36 14.18 -23.65 4.81
N GLN A 37 14.13 -24.57 5.78
CA GLN A 37 14.70 -24.36 7.11
C GLN A 37 16.23 -24.27 7.08
N GLU A 38 16.89 -25.18 6.35
CA GLU A 38 18.37 -25.24 6.30
C GLU A 38 18.99 -24.12 5.47
N LYS A 39 18.26 -23.58 4.49
CA LYS A 39 18.76 -22.58 3.53
C LYS A 39 18.00 -21.26 3.58
N PHE A 40 17.22 -21.01 4.64
CA PHE A 40 16.32 -19.86 4.77
C PHE A 40 16.97 -18.54 4.36
N TYR A 41 18.05 -18.15 5.03
CA TYR A 41 18.73 -16.87 4.78
C TYR A 41 19.28 -16.73 3.35
N VAL A 42 19.76 -17.83 2.78
CA VAL A 42 20.24 -17.86 1.39
C VAL A 42 19.08 -17.68 0.43
N ILE A 43 17.98 -18.41 0.65
CA ILE A 43 16.77 -18.33 -0.17
C ILE A 43 16.21 -16.92 -0.15
N VAL A 44 16.02 -16.31 1.03
CA VAL A 44 15.50 -14.94 1.15
C VAL A 44 16.45 -13.96 0.48
N THR A 45 17.77 -14.06 0.72
CA THR A 45 18.74 -13.14 0.10
C THR A 45 18.68 -13.19 -1.42
N THR A 46 18.71 -14.40 -2.00
CA THR A 46 18.65 -14.60 -3.46
C THR A 46 17.27 -14.25 -4.04
N LEU A 47 16.20 -14.38 -3.25
CA LEU A 47 14.86 -14.00 -3.69
C LEU A 47 14.79 -12.50 -4.05
N PHE A 48 15.53 -11.66 -3.34
CA PHE A 48 15.60 -10.22 -3.63
C PHE A 48 16.49 -9.85 -4.83
N ASP A 49 17.28 -10.79 -5.37
CA ASP A 49 17.99 -10.57 -6.64
C ASP A 49 17.01 -10.33 -7.79
N ILE A 50 15.72 -10.66 -7.61
CA ILE A 50 14.67 -10.34 -8.56
C ILE A 50 14.57 -8.84 -8.87
N PHE A 51 14.92 -7.97 -7.91
CA PHE A 51 14.86 -6.52 -8.03
C PHE A 51 16.14 -5.90 -8.62
N LEU A 52 17.15 -6.72 -8.97
CA LEU A 52 18.32 -6.21 -9.67
C LEU A 52 17.92 -5.67 -11.06
N PRO A 53 18.56 -4.61 -11.56
CA PRO A 53 18.21 -3.99 -12.85
C PRO A 53 18.19 -4.96 -14.04
N ASN A 54 19.08 -5.96 -14.03
CA ASN A 54 19.24 -6.95 -15.11
C ASN A 54 18.47 -8.26 -14.86
N SER A 55 17.64 -8.31 -13.82
CA SER A 55 16.83 -9.49 -13.53
C SER A 55 15.67 -9.61 -14.51
N ASN A 56 15.36 -10.84 -14.92
CA ASN A 56 14.13 -11.20 -15.65
C ASN A 56 13.17 -12.04 -14.78
N GLY A 57 13.35 -12.02 -13.45
CA GLY A 57 12.56 -12.85 -12.55
C GLY A 57 11.07 -12.49 -12.53
N ASN A 58 10.23 -13.46 -12.20
CA ASN A 58 8.78 -13.31 -12.21
C ASN A 58 8.26 -12.75 -10.87
N MET A 59 7.75 -11.51 -10.86
CA MET A 59 7.25 -10.86 -9.64
C MET A 59 6.08 -11.63 -9.00
N ASN A 60 5.25 -12.32 -9.79
CA ASN A 60 4.18 -13.17 -9.26
C ASN A 60 4.72 -14.40 -8.52
N HIS A 61 5.82 -14.99 -9.01
CA HIS A 61 6.47 -16.10 -8.31
C HIS A 61 7.16 -15.59 -7.03
N PHE A 62 7.79 -14.42 -7.10
CA PHE A 62 8.32 -13.75 -5.91
C PHE A 62 7.24 -13.56 -4.85
N GLY A 63 6.09 -12.96 -5.19
CA GLY A 63 5.01 -12.71 -4.24
C GLY A 63 4.54 -13.98 -3.54
N LYS A 64 4.33 -15.07 -4.28
CA LYS A 64 3.93 -16.37 -3.72
C LYS A 64 4.97 -16.99 -2.79
N ILE A 65 6.25 -16.93 -3.18
CA ILE A 65 7.35 -17.44 -2.35
C ILE A 65 7.47 -16.59 -1.09
N PHE A 66 7.49 -15.27 -1.22
CA PHE A 66 7.63 -14.32 -0.13
C PHE A 66 6.50 -14.46 0.89
N GLU A 67 5.24 -14.52 0.44
CA GLU A 67 4.08 -14.75 1.30
C GLU A 67 4.19 -16.09 2.06
N THR A 68 4.69 -17.13 1.40
CA THR A 68 4.89 -18.44 2.04
C THR A 68 5.99 -18.40 3.09
N LEU A 69 7.11 -17.72 2.81
CA LEU A 69 8.20 -17.54 3.76
C LEU A 69 7.75 -16.70 4.96
N LEU A 70 7.04 -15.60 4.71
CA LEU A 70 6.49 -14.73 5.74
C LEU A 70 5.52 -15.47 6.66
N ARG A 71 4.64 -16.30 6.11
CA ARG A 71 3.68 -17.10 6.90
C ARG A 71 4.38 -18.12 7.80
N ARG A 72 5.49 -18.71 7.35
CA ARG A 72 6.23 -19.74 8.09
C ARG A 72 7.22 -19.16 9.09
N HIS A 73 7.84 -18.03 8.75
CA HIS A 73 8.96 -17.44 9.49
C HIS A 73 8.85 -15.90 9.53
N PRO A 74 7.79 -15.33 10.14
CA PRO A 74 7.54 -13.89 10.07
C PRO A 74 8.65 -13.07 10.72
N GLY A 75 9.14 -13.47 11.89
CA GLY A 75 10.23 -12.78 12.61
C GLY A 75 11.50 -12.63 11.77
N PRO A 76 12.09 -13.73 11.29
CA PRO A 76 13.27 -13.66 10.42
C PRO A 76 13.06 -12.85 9.13
N ILE A 77 11.87 -12.86 8.53
CA ILE A 77 11.58 -12.02 7.36
C ILE A 77 11.57 -10.53 7.73
N LEU A 78 10.93 -10.14 8.84
CA LEU A 78 10.97 -8.75 9.31
C LEU A 78 12.39 -8.28 9.58
N ASP A 79 13.19 -9.15 10.22
CA ASP A 79 14.59 -8.86 10.49
C ASP A 79 15.33 -8.56 9.19
N MET A 80 15.29 -9.49 8.23
CA MET A 80 16.04 -9.34 6.98
C MET A 80 15.56 -8.21 6.06
N VAL A 81 14.27 -7.84 6.12
CA VAL A 81 13.66 -6.91 5.16
C VAL A 81 13.56 -5.48 5.70
N VAL A 82 13.33 -5.30 7.00
CA VAL A 82 13.07 -3.99 7.62
C VAL A 82 14.13 -3.63 8.66
N ILE A 83 14.42 -4.50 9.62
CA ILE A 83 15.27 -4.16 10.77
C ILE A 83 16.75 -4.12 10.38
N GLU A 84 17.23 -5.20 9.77
CA GLU A 84 18.59 -5.33 9.25
C GLU A 84 18.78 -4.45 8.01
N GLY A 85 19.96 -3.83 7.88
CA GLY A 85 20.28 -3.02 6.72
C GLY A 85 19.35 -1.80 6.53
N LYS A 86 18.73 -1.30 7.62
CA LYS A 86 17.90 -0.08 7.61
C LYS A 86 16.83 -0.11 6.51
N ALA A 87 16.05 -1.19 6.46
CA ALA A 87 14.96 -1.38 5.50
C ALA A 87 15.33 -1.24 4.01
N THR A 88 16.61 -1.36 3.62
CA THR A 88 17.06 -1.25 2.21
C THR A 88 16.26 -2.14 1.28
N ARG A 89 15.94 -3.37 1.72
CA ARG A 89 15.15 -4.31 0.92
C ARG A 89 13.73 -3.81 0.65
N LEU A 90 13.08 -3.23 1.66
CA LEU A 90 11.74 -2.65 1.49
C LEU A 90 11.80 -1.35 0.67
N MET A 91 12.68 -0.44 1.06
CA MET A 91 12.71 0.94 0.55
C MET A 91 13.33 1.07 -0.83
N ASP A 92 14.43 0.36 -1.09
CA ASP A 92 15.22 0.54 -2.31
C ASP A 92 15.01 -0.60 -3.30
N GLN A 93 14.47 -1.75 -2.87
CA GLN A 93 14.23 -2.91 -3.74
C GLN A 93 12.75 -3.13 -4.02
N MET A 94 11.87 -3.15 -3.01
CA MET A 94 10.43 -3.41 -3.23
C MET A 94 9.66 -2.15 -3.65
N LEU A 95 9.78 -1.06 -2.90
CA LEU A 95 9.00 0.17 -3.11
C LEU A 95 9.12 0.76 -4.53
N PRO A 96 10.28 0.74 -5.22
CA PRO A 96 10.37 1.21 -6.61
C PRO A 96 9.52 0.41 -7.61
N TYR A 97 9.05 -0.78 -7.22
CA TYR A 97 8.19 -1.67 -8.00
C TYR A 97 6.75 -1.70 -7.45
N ILE A 98 6.31 -0.66 -6.74
CA ILE A 98 4.95 -0.57 -6.18
C ILE A 98 3.83 -0.75 -7.22
N TYR A 99 4.09 -0.52 -8.51
CA TYR A 99 3.12 -0.80 -9.59
C TYR A 99 2.84 -2.30 -9.82
N GLU A 100 3.70 -3.18 -9.31
CA GLU A 100 3.51 -4.63 -9.38
C GLU A 100 2.60 -5.09 -8.24
N SER A 101 1.43 -5.63 -8.57
CA SER A 101 0.43 -6.06 -7.58
C SER A 101 0.96 -7.13 -6.61
N SER A 102 1.84 -8.01 -7.09
CA SER A 102 2.53 -9.02 -6.28
C SER A 102 3.50 -8.43 -5.26
N VAL A 103 4.13 -7.29 -5.59
CA VAL A 103 5.01 -6.55 -4.67
C VAL A 103 4.17 -5.82 -3.63
N GLN A 104 3.07 -5.16 -4.05
CA GLN A 104 2.12 -4.56 -3.11
C GLN A 104 1.60 -5.57 -2.09
N GLY A 105 1.16 -6.75 -2.55
CA GLY A 105 0.68 -7.82 -1.66
C GLY A 105 1.75 -8.31 -0.69
N ALA A 106 2.99 -8.46 -1.15
CA ALA A 106 4.12 -8.84 -0.30
C ALA A 106 4.42 -7.77 0.78
N MET A 107 4.40 -6.48 0.41
CA MET A 107 4.59 -5.38 1.35
C MET A 107 3.45 -5.28 2.38
N LEU A 108 2.19 -5.37 1.94
CA LEU A 108 1.04 -5.35 2.87
C LEU A 108 1.09 -6.53 3.84
N GLY A 109 1.38 -7.73 3.34
CA GLY A 109 1.55 -8.91 4.19
C GLY A 109 2.65 -8.72 5.22
N LEU A 110 3.79 -8.16 4.82
CA LEU A 110 4.92 -7.87 5.71
C LEU A 110 4.57 -6.86 6.81
N LEU A 111 3.84 -5.80 6.45
CA LEU A 111 3.48 -4.72 7.38
C LEU A 111 2.40 -5.18 8.37
N PHE A 112 1.36 -5.85 7.88
CA PHE A 112 0.14 -6.14 8.64
C PHE A 112 -0.08 -7.63 8.89
N PHE A 113 0.99 -8.42 8.98
CA PHE A 113 0.87 -9.85 9.30
C PHE A 113 0.11 -10.04 10.62
N PRO A 114 -0.91 -10.92 10.66
CA PRO A 114 -1.68 -11.15 11.87
C PRO A 114 -0.84 -11.92 12.89
N THR A 115 -0.74 -11.40 14.11
CA THR A 115 -0.08 -12.12 15.21
C THR A 115 -0.70 -11.78 16.56
N VAL A 116 -0.80 -12.81 17.40
CA VAL A 116 -1.19 -12.68 18.82
C VAL A 116 0.01 -12.81 19.76
N GLN A 117 1.18 -13.21 19.24
CA GLN A 117 2.39 -13.43 20.03
C GLN A 117 3.04 -12.09 20.40
N HIS A 118 3.32 -11.90 21.70
CA HIS A 118 3.77 -10.61 22.23
C HIS A 118 5.12 -10.16 21.67
N ASP A 119 6.09 -11.07 21.57
CA ASP A 119 7.40 -10.83 20.96
C ASP A 119 7.29 -10.34 19.51
N MET A 120 6.38 -10.95 18.74
CA MET A 120 6.10 -10.55 17.37
C MET A 120 5.36 -9.20 17.28
N LYS A 121 4.52 -8.85 18.27
CA LYS A 121 3.92 -7.50 18.36
C LYS A 121 4.99 -6.44 18.58
N VAL A 122 5.90 -6.66 19.54
CA VAL A 122 7.03 -5.74 19.81
C VAL A 122 7.90 -5.56 18.57
N LYS A 123 8.23 -6.66 17.88
CA LYS A 123 9.01 -6.61 16.64
C LYS A 123 8.29 -5.82 15.53
N ARG A 124 6.97 -5.93 15.42
CA ARG A 124 6.18 -5.14 14.47
C ARG A 124 6.19 -3.66 14.80
N GLN A 125 6.04 -3.29 16.08
CA GLN A 125 6.16 -1.90 16.54
C GLN A 125 7.54 -1.30 16.20
N GLU A 126 8.61 -2.08 16.37
CA GLU A 126 9.96 -1.68 15.97
C GLU A 126 10.05 -1.44 14.46
N CYS A 127 9.46 -2.33 13.65
CA CYS A 127 9.37 -2.15 12.19
C CYS A 127 8.64 -0.86 11.83
N TYR A 128 7.48 -0.59 12.44
CA TYR A 128 6.72 0.63 12.18
C TYR A 128 7.49 1.89 12.56
N SER A 129 8.16 1.88 13.71
CA SER A 129 8.98 3.01 14.17
C SER A 129 10.12 3.27 13.19
N ARG A 130 10.82 2.21 12.75
CA ARG A 130 11.88 2.33 11.75
C ARG A 130 11.38 2.88 10.41
N LEU A 131 10.22 2.41 9.94
CA LEU A 131 9.65 2.88 8.68
C LEU A 131 9.16 4.33 8.77
N GLN A 132 8.63 4.74 9.93
CA GLN A 132 8.28 6.13 10.21
C GLN A 132 9.52 7.03 10.19
N GLU A 133 10.62 6.64 10.84
CA GLU A 133 11.91 7.35 10.80
C GLU A 133 12.47 7.50 9.37
N MET A 134 12.12 6.56 8.49
CA MET A 134 12.55 6.54 7.09
C MET A 134 11.59 7.20 6.12
N GLU A 135 10.56 7.88 6.64
CA GLU A 135 9.55 8.60 5.87
C GLU A 135 8.85 7.69 4.84
N PHE A 136 8.52 6.46 5.25
CA PHE A 136 7.92 5.47 4.37
C PHE A 136 6.60 5.96 3.76
N LEU A 137 5.70 6.49 4.59
CA LEU A 137 4.40 7.00 4.14
C LEU A 137 4.56 8.12 3.11
N GLU A 138 5.45 9.06 3.38
CA GLU A 138 5.75 10.21 2.53
C GLU A 138 6.32 9.76 1.17
N LYS A 139 7.20 8.76 1.19
CA LYS A 139 7.75 8.18 -0.04
C LYS A 139 6.70 7.46 -0.87
N VAL A 140 5.74 6.77 -0.23
CA VAL A 140 4.60 6.18 -0.93
C VAL A 140 3.70 7.29 -1.52
N LEU A 141 3.41 8.34 -0.74
CA LEU A 141 2.59 9.48 -1.19
C LEU A 141 3.23 10.24 -2.36
N ALA A 142 4.57 10.34 -2.40
CA ALA A 142 5.29 11.00 -3.48
C ALA A 142 5.02 10.37 -4.87
N PHE A 143 4.63 9.08 -4.93
CA PHE A 143 4.24 8.46 -6.20
C PHE A 143 2.93 9.02 -6.80
N LEU A 144 2.10 9.70 -5.99
CA LEU A 144 0.91 10.39 -6.49
C LEU A 144 1.27 11.58 -7.40
N GLU A 145 2.50 12.08 -7.32
CA GLU A 145 2.97 13.22 -8.11
C GLU A 145 3.53 12.83 -9.49
N PHE A 146 3.59 11.53 -9.81
CA PHE A 146 4.22 11.00 -11.02
C PHE A 146 3.35 11.18 -12.26
N LYS A 147 3.35 12.39 -12.81
CA LYS A 147 2.52 12.78 -13.96
C LYS A 147 2.82 11.95 -15.22
N GLU A 148 4.09 11.66 -15.48
CA GLU A 148 4.55 10.98 -16.69
C GLU A 148 4.31 9.47 -16.66
N LEU A 149 4.11 8.89 -15.48
CA LEU A 149 3.91 7.45 -15.30
C LEU A 149 2.65 7.18 -14.47
N PRO A 150 1.43 7.34 -15.04
CA PRO A 150 0.17 7.22 -14.32
C PRO A 150 -0.04 5.87 -13.61
N MET A 151 0.62 4.80 -14.10
CA MET A 151 0.61 3.49 -13.45
C MET A 151 1.10 3.54 -11.99
N PHE A 152 2.07 4.41 -11.67
CA PHE A 152 2.53 4.60 -10.29
C PHE A 152 1.51 5.34 -9.45
N VAL A 153 0.84 6.35 -10.02
CA VAL A 153 -0.22 7.11 -9.33
C VAL A 153 -1.37 6.17 -8.93
N THR A 154 -1.85 5.35 -9.87
CA THR A 154 -2.90 4.35 -9.60
C THR A 154 -2.45 3.34 -8.56
N ALA A 155 -1.27 2.74 -8.74
CA ALA A 155 -0.76 1.74 -7.82
C ALA A 155 -0.52 2.26 -6.40
N ALA A 156 0.03 3.47 -6.27
CA ALA A 156 0.24 4.10 -4.97
C ALA A 156 -1.08 4.41 -4.27
N SER A 157 -2.09 4.91 -5.00
CA SER A 157 -3.43 5.14 -4.43
C SER A 157 -4.06 3.84 -3.92
N GLU A 158 -4.04 2.77 -4.74
CA GLU A 158 -4.55 1.46 -4.35
C GLU A 158 -3.80 0.87 -3.15
N PHE A 159 -2.48 1.01 -3.14
CA PHE A 159 -1.64 0.55 -2.04
C PHE A 159 -1.92 1.31 -0.74
N LEU A 160 -1.99 2.65 -0.80
CA LEU A 160 -2.31 3.51 0.34
C LEU A 160 -3.68 3.18 0.92
N ILE A 161 -4.67 2.98 0.07
CA ILE A 161 -6.02 2.63 0.50
C ILE A 161 -6.05 1.30 1.25
N ARG A 162 -5.37 0.27 0.72
CA ARG A 162 -5.24 -1.02 1.40
C ARG A 162 -4.44 -0.92 2.69
N MET A 163 -3.39 -0.12 2.69
CA MET A 163 -2.57 0.15 3.88
C MET A 163 -3.40 0.80 4.99
N ILE A 164 -4.26 1.77 4.67
CA ILE A 164 -5.19 2.40 5.63
C ILE A 164 -6.20 1.38 6.16
N GLU A 165 -6.78 0.54 5.29
CA GLU A 165 -7.74 -0.49 5.70
C GLU A 165 -7.14 -1.55 6.62
N ASP A 166 -5.94 -2.03 6.33
CA ASP A 166 -5.26 -3.04 7.15
C ASP A 166 -4.75 -2.44 8.47
N ALA A 167 -4.23 -1.22 8.43
CA ALA A 167 -3.84 -0.48 9.63
C ALA A 167 -5.03 -0.20 10.56
N SER A 168 -6.21 0.14 10.02
CA SER A 168 -7.41 0.37 10.84
C SER A 168 -7.86 -0.84 11.66
N ARG A 169 -7.26 -2.03 11.44
CA ARG A 169 -7.52 -3.28 12.15
C ARG A 169 -6.29 -3.82 12.90
N THR A 170 -5.13 -3.17 12.77
CA THR A 170 -3.86 -3.65 13.30
C THR A 170 -3.37 -2.75 14.42
N GLU A 171 -3.19 -3.32 15.62
CA GLU A 171 -2.65 -2.62 16.79
C GLU A 171 -1.29 -1.95 16.46
N ASP A 172 -1.13 -0.73 17.00
CA ASP A 172 0.07 0.13 16.90
C ASP A 172 0.41 0.62 15.49
N SER A 173 -0.46 0.39 14.52
CA SER A 173 -0.22 0.80 13.13
C SER A 173 -0.28 2.31 12.90
N ASP A 174 -0.87 3.07 13.84
CA ASP A 174 -0.85 4.53 13.88
C ASP A 174 0.57 5.10 13.83
N ILE A 175 1.56 4.36 14.33
CA ILE A 175 2.99 4.72 14.26
C ILE A 175 3.41 4.99 12.80
N LEU A 176 2.91 4.23 11.81
CA LEU A 176 3.25 4.44 10.39
C LEU A 176 2.70 5.76 9.83
N PHE A 177 1.69 6.33 10.46
CA PHE A 177 0.95 7.51 10.00
C PHE A 177 1.21 8.75 10.85
N LYS A 178 2.12 8.65 11.81
CA LYS A 178 2.38 9.68 12.81
C LYS A 178 2.72 11.05 12.22
N SER A 179 3.29 11.11 11.02
CA SER A 179 3.58 12.38 10.34
C SER A 179 2.33 13.20 10.00
N LEU A 180 1.17 12.55 9.83
CA LEU A 180 -0.10 13.24 9.64
C LEU A 180 -0.59 13.96 10.91
N GLU A 181 -0.12 13.55 12.08
CA GLU A 181 -0.46 14.18 13.37
C GLU A 181 0.59 15.22 13.80
N MET A 182 1.68 15.35 13.05
CA MET A 182 2.77 16.28 13.30
C MET A 182 2.62 17.55 12.47
N GLN A 183 3.55 18.50 12.66
CA GLN A 183 3.60 19.73 11.84
C GLN A 183 3.71 19.43 10.34
N GLN A 184 4.35 18.31 9.95
CA GLN A 184 4.45 17.88 8.56
C GLN A 184 3.08 17.49 7.95
N GLY A 185 2.09 17.16 8.77
CA GLY A 185 0.77 16.73 8.31
C GLY A 185 0.07 17.78 7.45
N ALA A 186 0.24 19.06 7.79
CA ALA A 186 -0.31 20.17 7.00
C ALA A 186 0.26 20.20 5.57
N ASP A 187 1.56 19.99 5.42
CA ASP A 187 2.21 19.95 4.10
C ASP A 187 1.77 18.71 3.31
N ILE A 188 1.66 17.55 3.97
CA ILE A 188 1.21 16.30 3.35
C ILE A 188 -0.23 16.45 2.84
N VAL A 189 -1.16 16.87 3.70
CA VAL A 189 -2.58 17.04 3.34
C VAL A 189 -2.73 18.13 2.28
N GLY A 190 -2.02 19.24 2.41
CA GLY A 190 -2.00 20.32 1.43
C GLY A 190 -1.57 19.85 0.04
N ARG A 191 -0.53 19.01 -0.06
CA ARG A 191 -0.09 18.40 -1.34
C ARG A 191 -1.15 17.48 -1.94
N ILE A 192 -1.80 16.64 -1.14
CA ILE A 192 -2.87 15.76 -1.64
C ILE A 192 -4.05 16.61 -2.14
N VAL A 193 -4.42 17.68 -1.43
CA VAL A 193 -5.46 18.62 -1.87
C VAL A 193 -5.07 19.31 -3.18
N GLU A 194 -3.81 19.73 -3.32
CA GLU A 194 -3.32 20.33 -4.57
C GLU A 194 -3.47 19.38 -5.74
N LEU A 195 -3.06 18.11 -5.58
CA LEU A 195 -3.23 17.06 -6.59
C LEU A 195 -4.70 16.84 -6.95
N ALA A 196 -5.60 16.90 -5.97
CA ALA A 196 -7.04 16.82 -6.23
C ALA A 196 -7.53 18.00 -7.08
N ALA A 197 -7.07 19.23 -6.78
CA ALA A 197 -7.54 20.44 -7.45
C ALA A 197 -6.93 20.67 -8.85
N THR A 198 -5.63 20.44 -9.01
CA THR A 198 -4.88 20.86 -10.21
C THR A 198 -4.14 19.73 -10.91
N GLY A 199 -4.14 18.52 -10.34
CA GLY A 199 -3.54 17.34 -10.95
C GLY A 199 -4.24 16.88 -12.22
N THR A 200 -3.61 15.95 -12.93
CA THR A 200 -4.25 15.20 -14.02
C THR A 200 -5.44 14.38 -13.51
N ASP A 201 -6.33 13.92 -14.39
CA ASP A 201 -7.50 13.11 -13.99
C ASP A 201 -7.13 11.93 -13.09
N LYS A 202 -6.01 11.25 -13.39
CA LYS A 202 -5.52 10.12 -12.58
C LYS A 202 -5.00 10.56 -11.22
N GLN A 203 -4.29 11.69 -11.15
CA GLN A 203 -3.82 12.24 -9.87
C GLN A 203 -4.97 12.74 -9.01
N ARG A 204 -5.97 13.37 -9.64
CA ARG A 204 -7.19 13.82 -8.99
C ARG A 204 -7.96 12.66 -8.38
N GLU A 205 -8.27 11.65 -9.20
CA GLU A 205 -8.96 10.42 -8.77
C GLU A 205 -8.22 9.75 -7.59
N ALA A 206 -6.90 9.63 -7.72
CA ALA A 206 -6.04 9.04 -6.70
C ALA A 206 -6.02 9.84 -5.39
N ALA A 207 -5.86 11.16 -5.48
CA ALA A 207 -5.81 12.06 -4.33
C ALA A 207 -7.14 12.07 -3.57
N ILE A 208 -8.27 12.19 -4.28
CA ILE A 208 -9.61 12.11 -3.69
C ILE A 208 -9.82 10.76 -3.00
N SER A 209 -9.41 9.67 -3.66
CA SER A 209 -9.51 8.33 -3.09
C SER A 209 -8.71 8.21 -1.79
N VAL A 210 -7.47 8.69 -1.77
CA VAL A 210 -6.59 8.67 -0.58
C VAL A 210 -7.18 9.51 0.56
N LEU A 211 -7.63 10.74 0.29
CA LEU A 211 -8.31 11.57 1.30
C LEU A 211 -9.54 10.86 1.86
N ASN A 212 -10.38 10.29 1.00
CA ASN A 212 -11.55 9.52 1.42
C ASN A 212 -11.16 8.28 2.25
N GLY A 213 -10.04 7.63 1.92
CA GLY A 213 -9.45 6.56 2.72
C GLY A 213 -9.18 7.00 4.15
N PHE A 214 -8.47 8.12 4.32
CA PHE A 214 -8.16 8.67 5.65
C PHE A 214 -9.39 9.15 6.42
N LEU A 215 -10.46 9.57 5.75
CA LEU A 215 -11.67 10.06 6.39
C LEU A 215 -12.66 8.95 6.77
N VAL A 216 -12.80 7.95 5.91
CA VAL A 216 -13.87 6.94 6.02
C VAL A 216 -13.33 5.58 6.43
N LYS A 217 -12.21 5.15 5.84
CA LYS A 217 -11.70 3.77 6.00
C LYS A 217 -10.86 3.60 7.27
N SER A 218 -10.18 4.66 7.70
CA SER A 218 -9.45 4.76 8.97
C SER A 218 -10.33 4.50 10.21
N ASN A 219 -11.65 4.72 10.10
CA ASN A 219 -12.60 4.56 11.20
C ASN A 219 -13.29 3.19 11.21
N ALA A 220 -12.85 2.23 10.38
CA ALA A 220 -13.42 0.89 10.38
C ALA A 220 -13.09 0.17 11.70
N PRO A 221 -14.10 -0.17 12.54
CA PRO A 221 -13.84 -0.86 13.79
C PRO A 221 -13.31 -2.28 13.50
N PRO A 222 -12.34 -2.79 14.28
CA PRO A 222 -11.70 -4.08 14.01
C PRO A 222 -12.63 -5.31 14.05
N PHE A 223 -13.88 -5.17 14.54
CA PHE A 223 -14.71 -6.32 14.96
C PHE A 223 -16.12 -6.43 14.35
N ARG A 224 -16.48 -5.70 13.28
CA ARG A 224 -17.85 -5.73 12.74
C ARG A 224 -18.36 -7.14 12.33
N SER A 225 -17.48 -8.12 12.07
CA SER A 225 -17.90 -9.49 11.71
C SER A 225 -18.07 -10.46 12.89
N LEU A 226 -17.56 -10.18 14.09
CA LEU A 226 -17.63 -11.12 15.24
C LEU A 226 -18.61 -10.69 16.34
N MET A 227 -19.06 -9.43 16.34
CA MET A 227 -19.99 -8.88 17.34
C MET A 227 -21.46 -8.93 16.90
N GLY A 228 -21.79 -9.71 15.85
CA GLY A 228 -23.17 -9.97 15.44
C GLY A 228 -23.92 -10.94 16.37
N SER A 229 -23.24 -11.57 17.32
CA SER A 229 -23.85 -12.36 18.39
C SER A 229 -23.94 -11.52 19.67
N SER A 230 -25.16 -11.32 20.13
CA SER A 230 -25.65 -10.45 21.22
C SER A 230 -25.12 -10.71 22.64
N ILE A 231 -23.83 -11.04 22.82
CA ILE A 231 -23.28 -11.47 24.12
C ILE A 231 -22.49 -10.35 24.82
N TYR A 232 -22.11 -9.27 24.12
CA TYR A 232 -21.29 -8.19 24.67
C TYR A 232 -21.86 -6.80 24.33
N SER A 233 -23.03 -6.45 24.89
CA SER A 233 -23.64 -5.11 24.73
C SER A 233 -22.92 -4.00 25.52
N ASP A 234 -22.13 -4.37 26.52
CA ASP A 234 -21.60 -3.43 27.52
C ASP A 234 -20.09 -3.16 27.37
N MET A 235 -19.46 -3.71 26.34
CA MET A 235 -18.06 -3.44 26.05
C MET A 235 -17.94 -2.17 25.19
N PRO A 236 -17.04 -1.22 25.51
CA PRO A 236 -16.79 -0.07 24.66
C PRO A 236 -16.49 -0.56 23.25
N THR A 237 -17.12 0.06 22.24
CA THR A 237 -16.83 -0.27 20.85
C THR A 237 -15.34 -0.03 20.63
N PRO A 238 -14.56 -1.05 20.21
CA PRO A 238 -13.12 -0.88 20.04
C PRO A 238 -12.88 0.20 18.99
N VAL A 239 -12.21 1.27 19.43
CA VAL A 239 -11.82 2.39 18.58
C VAL A 239 -10.75 1.89 17.61
N SER A 240 -10.85 2.32 16.34
CA SER A 240 -9.83 1.95 15.36
C SER A 240 -8.45 2.49 15.77
N PRO A 241 -7.35 1.74 15.56
CA PRO A 241 -6.00 2.26 15.73
C PRO A 241 -5.75 3.58 14.99
N LEU A 242 -6.42 3.83 13.86
CA LEU A 242 -6.22 5.06 13.06
C LEU A 242 -7.20 6.20 13.40
N TYR A 243 -7.92 6.13 14.52
CA TYR A 243 -8.91 7.17 14.86
C TYR A 243 -8.30 8.57 15.04
N SER A 244 -7.16 8.67 15.73
CA SER A 244 -6.49 9.96 15.95
C SER A 244 -5.94 10.54 14.63
N VAL A 245 -5.36 9.69 13.79
CA VAL A 245 -4.93 10.03 12.42
C VAL A 245 -6.11 10.56 11.60
N SER A 246 -7.25 9.89 11.62
CA SER A 246 -8.47 10.35 10.93
C SER A 246 -8.90 11.74 11.41
N THR A 247 -8.86 11.98 12.72
CA THR A 247 -9.27 13.24 13.32
C THR A 247 -8.31 14.36 12.93
N SER A 248 -7.00 14.09 12.96
CA SER A 248 -5.98 15.04 12.53
C SER A 248 -6.14 15.40 11.05
N VAL A 249 -6.34 14.42 10.17
CA VAL A 249 -6.59 14.71 8.73
C VAL A 249 -7.85 15.53 8.53
N GLN A 250 -8.92 15.31 9.29
CA GLN A 250 -10.13 16.14 9.24
C GLN A 250 -9.85 17.60 9.59
N GLU A 251 -9.09 17.84 10.67
CA GLU A 251 -8.70 19.18 11.09
C GLU A 251 -7.81 19.87 10.03
N LEU A 252 -6.83 19.13 9.50
CA LEU A 252 -5.92 19.63 8.46
C LEU A 252 -6.62 19.93 7.13
N LEU A 253 -7.74 19.27 6.84
CA LEU A 253 -8.55 19.55 5.66
C LEU A 253 -9.43 20.79 5.81
N HIS A 254 -9.70 21.26 7.03
CA HIS A 254 -10.62 22.38 7.27
C HIS A 254 -10.27 23.65 6.46
N PRO A 255 -9.00 24.10 6.38
CA PRO A 255 -8.61 25.27 5.57
C PRO A 255 -8.78 25.08 4.05
N HIS A 256 -8.94 23.83 3.60
CA HIS A 256 -9.02 23.46 2.18
C HIS A 256 -10.45 23.18 1.69
N LEU A 257 -11.44 23.14 2.59
CA LEU A 257 -12.81 22.74 2.26
C LEU A 257 -13.44 23.58 1.16
N GLN A 258 -13.25 24.90 1.17
CA GLN A 258 -13.80 25.78 0.14
C GLN A 258 -13.26 25.40 -1.25
N ARG A 259 -11.95 25.23 -1.37
CA ARG A 259 -11.30 24.83 -2.62
C ARG A 259 -11.78 23.48 -3.13
N LEU A 260 -11.96 22.51 -2.23
CA LEU A 260 -12.48 21.19 -2.57
C LEU A 260 -13.95 21.26 -3.04
N CYS A 261 -14.78 22.07 -2.38
CA CYS A 261 -16.18 22.27 -2.78
C CYS A 261 -16.28 22.94 -4.16
N ASP A 262 -15.49 23.98 -4.42
CA ASP A 262 -15.50 24.71 -5.69
C ASP A 262 -15.16 23.78 -6.86
N MET A 263 -14.19 22.87 -6.67
CA MET A 263 -13.82 21.85 -7.65
C MET A 263 -15.00 20.93 -8.01
N LEU A 264 -15.70 20.41 -7.01
CA LEU A 264 -16.82 19.47 -7.20
C LEU A 264 -18.03 20.13 -7.88
N ILE A 265 -18.21 21.44 -7.71
CA ILE A 265 -19.27 22.21 -8.36
C ILE A 265 -18.94 22.43 -9.84
N VAL A 266 -17.69 22.75 -10.17
CA VAL A 266 -17.24 22.96 -11.56
C VAL A 266 -17.35 21.68 -12.40
N GLU A 267 -17.02 20.51 -11.83
CA GLU A 267 -17.20 19.22 -12.51
C GLU A 267 -18.66 18.91 -12.88
N LYS A 268 -19.61 19.31 -12.02
CA LYS A 268 -21.05 19.13 -12.30
C LYS A 268 -21.62 20.16 -13.29
N GLY A 269 -21.01 21.34 -13.40
CA GLY A 269 -21.41 22.37 -14.36
C GLY A 269 -20.93 22.12 -15.80
N GLY A 270 -19.84 21.35 -15.97
CA GLY A 270 -19.23 21.07 -17.27
C GLY A 270 -19.95 20.03 -18.15
N THR A 271 -20.91 19.27 -17.59
CA THR A 271 -21.71 18.28 -18.33
C THR A 271 -23.08 18.80 -18.79
N ALA A 272 -23.45 20.04 -18.44
CA ALA A 272 -24.76 20.62 -18.77
C ALA A 272 -24.75 21.60 -19.97
N ALA A 273 -23.60 21.81 -20.63
CA ALA A 273 -23.48 22.74 -21.76
C ALA A 273 -22.78 22.05 -22.94
N GLY A 274 -23.47 21.12 -23.61
CA GLY A 274 -22.88 20.36 -24.72
C GLY A 274 -23.84 19.85 -25.80
N ASP A 275 -25.15 19.80 -25.56
CA ASP A 275 -26.12 19.43 -26.61
C ASP A 275 -26.68 20.69 -27.27
N ALA A 276 -25.90 21.24 -28.18
CA ALA A 276 -26.39 22.20 -29.16
C ALA A 276 -27.40 21.49 -30.07
N ILE A 277 -28.67 21.88 -29.93
CA ILE A 277 -29.76 21.54 -30.86
C ILE A 277 -29.30 21.92 -32.29
N PRO A 278 -29.27 21.00 -33.27
CA PRO A 278 -29.00 21.37 -34.64
C PRO A 278 -30.18 22.19 -35.17
N SER A 279 -29.92 23.47 -35.44
CA SER A 279 -30.83 24.32 -36.19
C SER A 279 -30.95 23.79 -37.62
N TYR A 280 -32.07 23.11 -37.89
CA TYR A 280 -32.44 22.80 -39.26
C TYR A 280 -32.75 24.09 -40.00
N VAL A 281 -31.95 24.34 -41.02
CA VAL A 281 -32.22 25.24 -42.13
C VAL A 281 -33.54 24.82 -42.79
N LEU A 282 -34.53 25.71 -42.81
CA LEU A 282 -35.63 25.65 -43.77
C LEU A 282 -35.62 26.94 -44.58
N HIS A 283 -34.96 26.87 -45.73
CA HIS A 283 -35.31 27.68 -46.89
C HIS A 283 -36.53 27.04 -47.57
N TYR A 284 -37.54 27.89 -47.76
CA TYR A 284 -38.72 27.86 -48.64
C TYR A 284 -40.05 28.00 -47.89
#